data_AF-A0A377C5C9-F1
#
_entry.id   AF-A0A377C5C9-F1
#
_cell.length_a   1.000
_cell.length_b   1.000
_cell.length_c   1.000
_cell.angle_alpha   90.00
_cell.angle_beta   90.00
_cell.angle_gamma   90.00
#
_symmetry.space_group_name_H-M   'P 1'
#
loop_
_entity.id
_entity.type
_entity.pdbx_description
1 polymer ?
#
loop_
_entity_poly.entity_id
_entity_poly.type
_entity_poly.pdbx_seq_one_letter_code
_entity_poly.pdbx_strand_id
1 'polypeptide(L)' 'MTVTTFSELELDESLLEALQDKGFTRPTAIQAAAIPPALDGRDVLGSAPTGTGKTAAYLLPALQAPARFPA' A
#
# COMPACT_ATOMS: atom_id res chain seq x y z
N MET A 1 12.85 3.58 8.32
CA MET A 1 11.80 4.50 8.79
C MET A 1 10.50 3.72 8.88
N THR A 2 9.72 3.86 9.95
CA THR A 2 8.39 3.23 10.07
C THR A 2 7.34 4.20 9.56
N VAL A 3 6.58 3.80 8.54
CA VAL A 3 5.50 4.61 7.97
C VAL A 3 4.35 4.73 8.97
N THR A 4 3.92 5.95 9.29
CA THR A 4 2.86 6.19 10.28
C THR A 4 1.54 6.66 9.71
N THR A 5 1.54 7.16 8.49
CA THR A 5 0.38 7.66 7.74
C THR A 5 0.46 7.25 6.27
N PHE A 6 -0.66 7.17 5.56
CA PHE A 6 -0.65 6.86 4.12
C PHE A 6 -0.05 7.99 3.26
N SER A 7 -0.13 9.24 3.71
CA SER A 7 0.47 10.40 3.03
C SER A 7 2.00 10.37 2.98
N GLU A 8 2.65 9.54 3.80
CA GLU A 8 4.10 9.32 3.75
C GLU A 8 4.54 8.38 2.61
N LEU A 9 3.58 7.71 1.94
CA LEU A 9 3.87 6.65 0.96
C LEU A 9 3.99 7.16 -0.50
N GLU A 10 4.08 8.47 -0.73
CA GLU A 10 4.18 9.08 -2.08
C GLU A 10 3.17 8.50 -3.09
N LEU A 11 1.96 8.19 -2.61
CA LEU A 11 0.86 7.68 -3.45
C LEU A 11 0.19 8.82 -4.22
N ASP A 12 -0.45 8.47 -5.33
CA ASP A 12 -1.29 9.38 -6.09
C ASP A 12 -2.45 9.91 -5.22
N GLU A 13 -2.81 11.18 -5.42
CA GLU A 13 -3.85 11.85 -4.63
C GLU A 13 -5.18 11.08 -4.65
N SER A 14 -5.56 10.51 -5.79
CA SER A 14 -6.80 9.73 -5.93
C SER A 14 -6.83 8.48 -5.04
N LEU A 15 -5.66 7.87 -4.77
CA LEU A 15 -5.55 6.76 -3.83
C LEU A 15 -5.62 7.24 -2.38
N LEU A 16 -5.01 8.39 -2.06
CA LEU A 16 -5.09 9.00 -0.74
C LEU A 16 -6.53 9.39 -0.39
N GLU A 17 -7.25 10.00 -1.34
CA GLU A 17 -8.68 10.32 -1.22
C GLU A 17 -9.52 9.05 -1.03
N ALA A 18 -9.29 8.01 -1.86
CA ALA A 18 -10.01 6.74 -1.72
C ALA A 18 -9.74 6.06 -0.36
N LEU A 19 -8.52 6.16 0.18
CA LEU A 19 -8.18 5.66 1.51
C LEU A 19 -8.97 6.43 2.59
N GLN A 20 -9.03 7.77 2.50
CA GLN A 20 -9.83 8.59 3.41
C GLN A 20 -11.32 8.25 3.34
N ASP A 21 -11.90 8.15 2.15
CA ASP A 21 -13.32 7.83 1.94
C ASP A 21 -13.70 6.45 2.51
N LYS A 22 -12.77 5.50 2.49
CA LYS A 22 -12.95 4.17 3.11
C LYS A 22 -12.69 4.17 4.61
N GLY A 23 -12.27 5.29 5.20
CA GLY A 23 -11.94 5.41 6.63
C GLY A 23 -10.59 4.79 7.00
N PHE A 24 -9.69 4.57 6.04
CA PHE A 24 -8.34 4.08 6.29
C PHE A 24 -7.42 5.24 6.69
N THR A 25 -7.26 5.42 8.00
CA THR A 25 -6.51 6.55 8.56
C THR A 25 -5.02 6.28 8.76
N ARG A 26 -4.65 5.04 9.08
CA ARG A 26 -3.25 4.64 9.32
C ARG A 26 -2.97 3.26 8.74
N PRO A 27 -1.77 3.02 8.18
CA PRO A 27 -1.39 1.69 7.72
C PRO A 27 -1.28 0.72 8.91
N THR A 28 -1.69 -0.53 8.69
CA THR A 28 -1.40 -1.62 9.63
C THR A 28 0.09 -1.97 9.61
N ALA A 29 0.57 -2.74 10.59
CA ALA A 29 1.99 -3.11 10.66
C ALA A 29 2.48 -3.83 9.38
N ILE A 30 1.66 -4.70 8.79
CA ILE A 30 2.03 -5.40 7.55
C ILE A 30 2.01 -4.45 6.33
N GLN A 31 1.10 -3.48 6.29
CA GLN A 31 1.04 -2.47 5.22
C GLN A 31 2.24 -1.52 5.30
N ALA A 32 2.56 -1.01 6.49
CA ALA A 32 3.71 -0.12 6.71
C ALA A 32 5.05 -0.79 6.36
N ALA A 33 5.14 -2.11 6.54
CA ALA A 33 6.33 -2.90 6.20
C ALA A 33 6.40 -3.27 4.70
N ALA A 34 5.26 -3.56 4.07
CA ALA A 34 5.21 -4.12 2.71
C ALA A 34 5.06 -3.06 1.61
N ILE A 35 4.36 -1.94 1.87
CA ILE A 35 4.04 -0.96 0.84
C ILE A 35 5.31 -0.23 0.34
N PRO A 36 6.20 0.32 1.17
CA PRO A 36 7.40 1.00 0.67
C PRO A 36 8.28 0.14 -0.25
N PRO A 37 8.69 -1.09 0.13
CA PRO A 37 9.49 -1.92 -0.78
C PRO A 37 8.74 -2.32 -2.06
N ALA A 38 7.41 -2.50 -2.00
CA ALA A 38 6.62 -2.81 -3.17
C ALA A 38 6.50 -1.62 -4.15
N LEU A 39 6.39 -0.39 -3.62
CA LEU A 39 6.44 0.84 -4.43
C LEU A 39 7.81 1.05 -5.08
N ASP A 40 8.89 0.63 -4.41
CA ASP A 40 10.24 0.59 -4.98
C ASP A 40 10.40 -0.49 -6.08
N GLY A 41 9.34 -1.25 -6.40
CA GLY A 41 9.38 -2.34 -7.38
C GLY A 41 10.13 -3.59 -6.93
N ARG A 42 10.33 -3.77 -5.61
CA ARG A 42 10.96 -4.97 -5.05
C ARG A 42 9.94 -6.08 -4.83
N ASP A 43 10.39 -7.32 -4.97
CA ASP A 43 9.59 -8.48 -4.57
C ASP A 43 9.38 -8.50 -3.05
N VAL A 44 8.12 -8.69 -2.63
CA VAL A 44 7.74 -8.68 -1.21
C VAL A 44 6.99 -9.96 -0.85
N LEU A 45 7.46 -10.65 0.19
CA LEU A 45 6.76 -11.77 0.82
C LEU A 45 6.23 -11.33 2.19
N GLY A 46 4.93 -11.12 2.30
CA GLY A 46 4.27 -10.74 3.55
C GLY A 46 3.60 -11.94 4.24
N SER A 47 4.08 -12.28 5.44
CA SER A 47 3.45 -13.29 6.31
C SER A 47 2.77 -12.63 7.52
N ALA A 48 1.45 -12.76 7.59
CA ALA A 48 0.64 -12.28 8.72
C ALA A 48 -0.69 -13.05 8.77
N PRO A 49 -1.40 -13.11 9.93
CA PRO A 49 -2.73 -13.70 10.01
C PRO A 49 -3.76 -13.04 9.08
N THR A 50 -4.87 -13.73 8.78
CA THR A 50 -6.01 -13.14 8.06
C THR A 50 -6.61 -11.98 8.86
N GLY A 51 -7.16 -10.97 8.18
CA GLY A 51 -7.73 -9.78 8.83
C GLY A 51 -6.72 -8.68 9.19
N THR A 52 -5.43 -8.86 8.90
CA THR A 52 -4.37 -7.86 9.20
C THR A 52 -4.16 -6.79 8.12
N GLY A 53 -4.96 -6.81 7.06
CA GLY A 53 -4.88 -5.83 5.98
C GLY A 53 -3.88 -6.16 4.86
N LYS A 54 -3.42 -7.41 4.75
CA LYS A 54 -2.54 -7.88 3.65
C LYS A 54 -3.06 -7.54 2.25
N THR A 55 -4.39 -7.60 2.04
CA THR A 55 -5.00 -7.29 0.74
C THR A 55 -4.65 -5.88 0.28
N ALA A 56 -4.88 -4.86 1.12
CA ALA A 56 -4.49 -3.49 0.78
C ALA A 56 -2.96 -3.31 0.71
N ALA A 57 -2.18 -4.11 1.47
CA ALA A 57 -0.72 -4.08 1.41
C ALA A 57 -0.17 -4.46 0.02
N TYR A 58 -0.85 -5.36 -0.71
CA TYR A 58 -0.47 -5.73 -2.08
C TYR A 58 -1.19 -4.88 -3.14
N LEU A 59 -2.45 -4.50 -2.90
CA LEU A 59 -3.24 -3.77 -3.89
C LEU A 59 -2.85 -2.30 -4.01
N LEU A 60 -2.49 -1.61 -2.93
CA LEU A 60 -2.10 -0.19 -3.02
C LEU A 60 -0.89 0.02 -3.95
N PRO A 61 0.22 -0.73 -3.81
CA PRO A 61 1.32 -0.65 -4.77
C PRO A 61 0.92 -1.04 -6.20
N ALA A 62 0.06 -2.04 -6.37
CA ALA A 62 -0.39 -2.48 -7.68
C ALA A 62 -1.30 -1.46 -8.39
N LEU A 63 -2.10 -0.71 -7.63
CA LEU A 63 -2.94 0.38 -8.13
C LEU A 63 -2.15 1.66 -8.40
N GLN A 64 -1.11 1.94 -7.60
CA GLN A 64 -0.19 3.06 -7.82
C GLN A 64 0.63 2.89 -9.11
N ALA A 65 1.05 1.65 -9.40
CA ALA A 65 1.81 1.38 -10.61
C ALA A 65 0.96 1.76 -11.84
N PRO A 66 1.45 2.63 -12.75
CA PRO A 66 0.75 2.89 -13.99
C PRO A 66 0.60 1.56 -14.71
N ALA A 67 -0.65 1.21 -15.04
CA ALA A 67 -1.08 -0.03 -15.67
C ALA A 67 -0.10 -0.48 -16.77
N ARG A 68 0.94 -1.24 -16.39
CA ARG A 68 1.86 -1.84 -17.35
C ARG A 68 1.23 -3.14 -17.83
N PHE A 69 0.13 -2.99 -18.55
CA PHE A 69 -0.28 -4.02 -19.48
C PHE A 69 0.68 -3.92 -20.66
N PRO A 70 1.53 -4.93 -20.93
CA PRO A 70 2.24 -4.98 -22.20
C PRO A 70 1.17 -4.99 -23.31
N ALA A 71 1.27 -4.01 -24.21
CA ALA A 71 0.53 -4.04 -25.48
C ALA A 71 0.97 -5.22 -26.35
#